data_AF-A0AAD6T1A8-F1
#
_entry.id   AF-A0AAD6T1A8-F1
#
_cell.length_a   1.000
_cell.length_b   1.000
_cell.length_c   1.000
_cell.angle_alpha   90.00
_cell.angle_beta   90.00
_cell.angle_gamma   90.00
#
_symmetry.space_group_name_H-M   'P 1'
#
loop_
_entity.id
_entity.type
_entity.pdbx_description
1 polymer ?
#
loop_
_entity_poly.entity_id
_entity_poly.type
_entity_poly.pdbx_seq_one_letter_code
_entity_poly.pdbx_strand_id
1 'polypeptide(L)'
;MENPPRQFFHPRQQRTQGFDIKLLRKTSKKTRSFPIDDEEFNARKKARLEDDNCEAAIQDFKLKGLNKSRSASVDIDPSRLCPFCDRLFPEETTSQLDDLLARALQRSYRDPRPKNSLGRRANLEVFAALCERHTFEKELVPKAVANGWPTSIDWASVKARVMALHGPLGDILHDQGRRIAYGGATTFHETFVTGPRMECVFWQEVVAELEMYGSRRVSGIGGQYASFSRTQPGYYGGLGAIVMSETLYMMFPAKTVSSHWVEPFSLQEFIGRILVPEAAMRLIMEDMGLDGSDAGNKGKAIEVMRASTSYGSYMFADDSSHDLSS
;
A
#
# COMPACT_ATOMS: atom_id res chain seq x y z
N MET A 1 -66.11 5.98 58.06
CA MET A 1 -65.70 7.36 58.35
C MET A 1 -65.05 7.92 57.10
N GLU A 2 -65.70 8.96 56.55
CA GLU A 2 -65.16 10.10 55.81
C GLU A 2 -64.19 9.89 54.62
N ASN A 3 -64.73 10.22 53.44
CA ASN A 3 -64.02 10.67 52.24
C ASN A 3 -63.66 12.16 52.41
N PRO A 4 -62.53 12.70 51.87
CA PRO A 4 -62.64 13.60 50.69
C PRO A 4 -61.30 13.70 49.85
N PRO A 5 -61.10 14.67 48.94
CA PRO A 5 -61.68 14.71 47.59
C PRO A 5 -60.64 14.92 46.45
N ARG A 6 -61.11 14.70 45.21
CA ARG A 6 -60.47 15.10 43.94
C ARG A 6 -60.63 16.62 43.69
N GLN A 7 -59.65 17.25 43.07
CA GLN A 7 -59.83 18.52 42.34
C GLN A 7 -59.40 18.36 40.86
N PHE A 8 -60.34 18.73 39.99
CA PHE A 8 -60.19 18.99 38.55
C PHE A 8 -59.62 20.40 38.32
N PHE A 9 -58.99 20.68 37.17
CA PHE A 9 -59.40 21.77 36.26
C PHE A 9 -58.61 21.75 34.92
N HIS A 10 -59.32 22.19 33.88
CA HIS A 10 -59.07 22.08 32.43
C HIS A 10 -58.10 23.15 31.85
N PRO A 11 -57.74 23.05 30.54
CA PRO A 11 -56.70 23.81 29.86
C PRO A 11 -57.23 25.10 29.21
N ARG A 12 -56.33 26.03 28.88
CA ARG A 12 -56.63 27.22 28.05
C ARG A 12 -55.69 27.31 26.85
N GLN A 13 -56.28 27.19 25.67
CA GLN A 13 -55.71 27.60 24.37
C GLN A 13 -55.46 29.12 24.34
N GLN A 14 -54.48 29.59 23.55
CA GLN A 14 -54.74 30.42 22.36
C GLN A 14 -53.45 30.91 21.64
N ARG A 15 -53.48 30.69 20.31
CA ARG A 15 -53.13 31.60 19.18
C ARG A 15 -51.69 32.08 18.92
N THR A 16 -51.11 31.46 17.88
CA THR A 16 -50.64 32.04 16.59
C THR A 16 -50.53 33.56 16.40
N GLN A 17 -49.37 33.99 15.90
CA GLN A 17 -49.04 34.94 14.79
C GLN A 17 -47.49 35.06 14.82
N GLY A 18 -46.67 34.96 13.77
CA GLY A 18 -46.78 35.34 12.37
C GLY A 18 -45.81 36.52 12.10
N PHE A 19 -44.86 36.35 11.16
CA PHE A 19 -43.92 37.35 10.57
C PHE A 19 -42.67 37.75 11.41
N ASP A 20 -41.48 38.05 10.87
CA ASP A 20 -40.97 38.17 9.50
C ASP A 20 -39.44 38.00 9.48
N ILE A 21 -38.89 37.64 8.31
CA ILE A 21 -37.45 37.58 8.01
C ILE A 21 -37.03 38.92 7.39
N LYS A 22 -36.07 39.65 8.00
CA LYS A 22 -34.95 40.33 7.32
C LYS A 22 -34.10 41.24 8.24
N LEU A 23 -32.79 41.16 7.98
CA LEU A 23 -31.75 42.19 8.09
C LEU A 23 -31.04 42.48 9.45
N LEU A 24 -29.80 41.98 9.48
CA LEU A 24 -28.53 42.66 9.82
C LEU A 24 -28.34 43.27 11.22
N ARG A 25 -27.35 42.75 11.96
CA ARG A 25 -26.07 43.46 12.16
C ARG A 25 -24.94 42.57 12.69
N LYS A 26 -23.81 42.76 12.00
CA LYS A 26 -22.44 42.26 12.19
C LYS A 26 -21.99 42.26 13.66
N THR A 27 -21.38 41.16 14.10
CA THR A 27 -20.29 41.20 15.09
C THR A 27 -19.11 40.36 14.59
N SER A 28 -17.96 41.01 14.69
CA SER A 28 -16.66 40.69 14.13
C SER A 28 -16.02 39.47 14.79
N LYS A 29 -15.54 38.51 13.99
CA LYS A 29 -14.54 37.52 14.45
C LYS A 29 -13.18 37.95 13.90
N LYS A 30 -12.36 38.43 14.85
CA LYS A 30 -10.99 38.88 14.68
C LYS A 30 -10.09 37.68 14.39
N THR A 31 -9.75 37.46 13.12
CA THR A 31 -8.66 36.58 12.70
C THR A 31 -7.34 37.21 13.13
N ARG A 32 -6.56 36.48 13.94
CA ARG A 32 -5.15 36.80 14.20
C ARG A 32 -4.34 36.25 13.02
N SER A 33 -3.97 37.13 12.10
CA SER A 33 -2.97 36.89 11.07
C SER A 33 -1.58 36.94 11.71
N PHE A 34 -0.78 35.90 11.52
CA PHE A 34 0.67 35.97 11.66
C PHE A 34 1.24 36.49 10.34
N PRO A 35 2.09 37.51 10.33
CA PRO A 35 2.78 37.93 9.11
C PRO A 35 3.87 36.89 8.81
N ILE A 36 3.69 36.13 7.74
CA ILE A 36 4.81 35.41 7.11
C ILE A 36 5.41 36.40 6.14
N ASP A 37 6.70 36.66 6.30
CA ASP A 37 7.47 37.57 5.47
C ASP A 37 7.44 37.08 4.01
N ASP A 38 6.83 37.87 3.12
CA ASP A 38 6.65 37.54 1.70
C ASP A 38 7.99 37.34 0.97
N GLU A 39 9.10 37.77 1.58
CA GLU A 39 10.46 37.59 1.09
C GLU A 39 10.94 36.14 1.22
N GLU A 40 10.60 35.43 2.30
CA GLU A 40 11.02 34.04 2.54
C GLU A 40 10.28 33.05 1.63
N PHE A 41 9.00 33.33 1.33
CA PHE A 41 8.20 32.53 0.40
C PHE A 41 8.69 32.69 -1.04
N ASN A 42 9.06 33.90 -1.45
CA ASN A 42 9.60 34.17 -2.78
C ASN A 42 11.04 33.64 -2.94
N ALA A 43 11.85 33.64 -1.88
CA ALA A 43 13.19 33.01 -1.88
C ALA A 43 13.10 31.48 -2.08
N ARG A 44 12.16 30.80 -1.41
CA ARG A 44 11.92 29.34 -1.60
C ARG A 44 11.36 29.00 -2.97
N LYS A 45 10.62 29.91 -3.60
CA LYS A 45 10.11 29.75 -4.97
C LYS A 45 11.20 29.97 -6.02
N LYS A 46 12.11 30.92 -5.78
CA LYS A 46 13.25 31.20 -6.65
C LYS A 46 14.30 30.08 -6.59
N ALA A 47 14.60 29.55 -5.40
CA ALA A 47 15.46 28.38 -5.23
C ALA A 47 14.91 27.11 -5.92
N ARG A 48 13.59 27.00 -6.09
CA ARG A 48 12.95 25.91 -6.86
C ARG A 48 13.00 26.08 -8.37
N LEU A 49 13.27 27.28 -8.89
CA LEU A 49 13.32 27.55 -10.33
C LEU A 49 14.75 27.54 -10.88
N GLU A 50 15.77 27.61 -10.01
CA GLU A 50 17.18 27.58 -10.41
C GLU A 50 17.76 26.15 -10.49
N ASP A 51 17.10 25.15 -9.88
CA ASP A 51 17.51 23.72 -9.94
C ASP A 51 16.92 22.92 -11.13
N ASP A 52 15.97 23.51 -11.88
CA ASP A 52 15.30 22.84 -13.02
C ASP A 52 15.96 23.11 -14.38
N ASN A 53 17.27 23.38 -14.44
CA ASN A 53 18.00 23.48 -15.71
C ASN A 53 18.40 22.11 -16.30
N CYS A 54 17.40 21.25 -16.52
CA CYS A 54 17.55 19.93 -17.14
C CYS A 54 17.61 19.98 -18.68
N GLU A 55 17.50 21.16 -19.29
CA GLU A 55 17.34 21.29 -20.75
C GLU A 55 18.68 21.24 -21.51
N ALA A 56 19.78 21.66 -20.87
CA ALA A 56 21.13 21.56 -21.45
C ALA A 56 21.69 20.12 -21.48
N ALA A 57 21.27 19.26 -20.54
CA ALA A 57 21.72 17.86 -20.48
C ALA A 57 21.06 16.96 -21.56
N ILE A 58 19.90 17.36 -22.07
CA ILE A 58 19.16 16.62 -23.12
C ILE A 58 19.77 16.86 -24.51
N GLN A 59 20.44 18.00 -24.73
CA GLN A 59 21.06 18.32 -26.02
C GLN A 59 22.44 17.67 -26.24
N ASP A 60 23.26 17.46 -25.21
CA ASP A 60 24.55 16.76 -25.38
C ASP A 60 24.38 15.23 -25.61
N PHE A 61 23.29 14.64 -25.13
CA PHE A 61 22.98 13.22 -25.38
C PHE A 61 22.48 12.95 -26.81
N LYS A 62 21.94 13.97 -27.49
CA LYS A 62 21.37 13.83 -28.84
C LYS A 62 22.41 13.84 -29.98
N LEU A 63 23.63 14.32 -29.75
CA LEU A 63 24.67 14.38 -30.79
C LEU A 63 25.75 13.28 -30.73
N LYS A 64 25.80 12.45 -29.67
CA LYS A 64 26.81 11.37 -29.54
C LYS A 64 26.27 9.94 -29.80
N GLY A 65 25.01 9.82 -30.23
CA GLY A 65 24.33 8.53 -30.47
C GLY A 65 24.35 8.01 -31.92
N LEU A 66 25.05 8.65 -32.85
CA LEU A 66 25.19 8.19 -34.23
C LEU A 66 26.34 7.17 -34.40
N ASN A 67 26.43 6.19 -33.51
CA ASN A 67 27.19 4.96 -33.78
C ASN A 67 26.20 3.84 -34.04
N LYS A 68 25.82 3.76 -35.32
CA LYS A 68 25.01 2.72 -35.95
C LYS A 68 25.76 1.39 -35.86
N SER A 69 25.71 0.74 -34.70
CA SER A 69 25.88 -0.70 -34.64
C SER A 69 24.67 -1.32 -35.33
N ARG A 70 24.89 -1.87 -36.53
CA ARG A 70 23.96 -2.81 -37.16
C ARG A 70 23.81 -3.98 -36.18
N SER A 71 22.77 -3.95 -35.35
CA SER A 71 22.35 -5.13 -34.61
C SER A 71 21.90 -6.15 -35.64
N ALA A 72 22.59 -7.29 -35.69
CA ALA A 72 22.08 -8.46 -36.37
C ALA A 72 20.69 -8.74 -35.78
N SER A 73 19.64 -8.67 -36.61
CA SER A 73 18.32 -9.12 -36.22
C SER A 73 18.42 -10.60 -35.91
N VAL A 74 18.43 -10.95 -34.63
CA VAL A 74 18.20 -12.32 -34.21
C VAL A 74 16.81 -12.68 -34.71
N ASP A 75 16.70 -13.57 -35.69
CA ASP A 75 15.44 -14.13 -36.15
C ASP A 75 14.87 -14.98 -35.01
N ILE A 76 14.05 -14.35 -34.16
CA ILE A 76 13.29 -15.04 -33.14
C ILE A 76 12.09 -15.66 -33.83
N ASP A 77 11.90 -16.97 -33.65
CA ASP A 77 10.73 -17.68 -34.16
C ASP A 77 9.44 -16.99 -33.64
N PRO A 78 8.56 -16.49 -34.53
CA PRO A 78 7.30 -15.86 -34.16
C PRO A 78 6.40 -16.74 -33.28
N SER A 79 6.55 -18.08 -33.34
CA SER A 79 5.81 -19.01 -32.47
C SER A 79 6.18 -18.87 -30.98
N ARG A 80 7.37 -18.34 -30.68
CA ARG A 80 7.86 -18.09 -29.31
C ARG A 80 7.48 -16.71 -28.78
N LEU A 81 6.71 -15.93 -29.54
CA LEU A 81 6.26 -14.60 -29.15
C LEU A 81 4.78 -14.59 -28.79
N CYS A 82 4.42 -13.80 -27.79
CA CYS A 82 3.04 -13.49 -27.50
C CYS A 82 2.39 -12.81 -28.72
N PRO A 83 1.24 -13.29 -29.22
CA PRO A 83 0.56 -12.68 -30.36
C PRO A 83 0.15 -11.22 -30.16
N PHE A 84 0.09 -10.73 -28.91
CA PHE A 84 -0.42 -9.39 -28.58
C PHE A 84 0.66 -8.39 -28.19
N CYS A 85 1.63 -8.78 -27.37
CA CYS A 85 2.65 -7.86 -26.82
C CYS A 85 4.07 -8.06 -27.37
N ASP A 86 4.29 -9.06 -28.23
CA ASP A 86 5.58 -9.39 -28.85
C ASP A 86 6.72 -9.75 -27.88
N ARG A 87 6.41 -10.02 -26.60
CA ARG A 87 7.36 -10.57 -25.63
C ARG A 87 7.47 -12.09 -25.79
N LEU A 88 8.56 -12.67 -25.29
CA LEU A 88 8.74 -14.11 -25.29
C LEU A 88 7.63 -14.79 -24.49
N PHE A 89 7.05 -15.83 -25.09
CA PHE A 89 6.06 -16.67 -24.45
C PHE A 89 6.77 -17.74 -23.58
N PRO A 90 6.11 -18.23 -22.50
CA PRO A 90 6.56 -19.41 -21.76
C PRO A 90 6.82 -20.60 -22.69
N GLU A 91 7.83 -21.40 -22.36
CA GLU A 91 8.10 -22.65 -23.10
C GLU A 91 7.11 -23.74 -22.71
N GLU A 92 6.74 -23.76 -21.43
CA GLU A 92 5.69 -24.58 -20.87
C GLU A 92 4.55 -23.65 -20.44
N THR A 93 3.35 -23.91 -20.93
CA THR A 93 2.14 -23.15 -20.60
C THR A 93 1.29 -23.91 -19.59
N THR A 94 0.68 -23.19 -18.66
CA THR A 94 -0.37 -23.78 -17.82
C THR A 94 -1.70 -23.83 -18.58
N SER A 95 -2.59 -24.73 -18.18
CA SER A 95 -3.96 -24.80 -18.73
C SER A 95 -4.69 -23.46 -18.65
N GLN A 96 -4.47 -22.70 -17.57
CA GLN A 96 -5.03 -21.36 -17.40
C GLN A 96 -4.52 -20.37 -18.46
N LEU A 97 -3.23 -20.43 -18.80
CA LEU A 97 -2.65 -19.58 -19.85
C LEU A 97 -3.18 -19.97 -21.23
N ASP A 98 -3.33 -21.26 -21.50
CA ASP A 98 -3.92 -21.76 -22.75
C ASP A 98 -5.38 -21.31 -22.91
N ASP A 99 -6.18 -21.37 -21.84
CA ASP A 99 -7.57 -20.91 -21.83
C ASP A 99 -7.69 -19.39 -22.07
N LEU A 100 -6.79 -18.60 -21.47
CA LEU A 100 -6.71 -17.16 -21.71
C LEU A 100 -6.32 -16.87 -23.16
N LEU A 101 -5.35 -17.61 -23.71
CA LEU A 101 -4.92 -17.46 -25.08
C LEU A 101 -6.06 -17.80 -26.04
N ALA A 102 -6.74 -18.93 -25.86
CA ALA A 102 -7.86 -19.35 -26.68
C ALA A 102 -8.98 -18.29 -26.72
N ARG A 103 -9.37 -17.76 -25.54
CA ARG A 103 -10.38 -16.69 -25.44
C ARG A 103 -9.94 -15.39 -26.13
N ALA A 104 -8.68 -14.99 -25.98
CA ALA A 104 -8.14 -13.80 -26.63
C ALA A 104 -8.06 -13.96 -28.16
N LEU A 105 -7.71 -15.16 -28.65
CA LEU A 105 -7.66 -15.48 -30.07
C LEU A 105 -9.05 -15.40 -30.74
N GLN A 106 -10.10 -15.83 -30.05
CA GLN A 106 -11.49 -15.76 -30.55
C GLN A 106 -11.99 -14.32 -30.74
N ARG A 107 -11.52 -13.37 -29.92
CA ARG A 107 -11.98 -11.97 -29.89
C ARG A 107 -11.00 -10.99 -30.55
N SER A 108 -10.06 -11.48 -31.35
CA SER A 108 -9.02 -10.69 -31.99
C SER A 108 -8.92 -10.99 -33.48
N TYR A 109 -8.22 -10.15 -34.23
CA TYR A 109 -7.95 -10.35 -35.66
C TYR A 109 -6.44 -10.35 -35.94
N ARG A 110 -6.04 -10.92 -37.09
CA ARG A 110 -4.64 -10.97 -37.51
C ARG A 110 -4.11 -9.56 -37.79
N ASP A 111 -2.94 -9.27 -37.26
CA ASP A 111 -2.20 -8.02 -37.46
C ASP A 111 -0.69 -8.32 -37.45
N PRO A 112 -0.16 -8.95 -38.51
CA PRO A 112 1.24 -9.37 -38.58
C PRO A 112 2.19 -8.17 -38.48
N ARG A 113 3.25 -8.31 -37.69
CA ARG A 113 4.27 -7.27 -37.46
C ARG A 113 5.63 -7.75 -37.94
N PRO A 114 6.57 -6.85 -38.28
CA PRO A 114 7.89 -7.24 -38.81
C PRO A 114 8.69 -8.23 -37.95
N LYS A 115 8.51 -8.19 -36.61
CA LYS A 115 9.14 -9.12 -35.67
C LYS A 115 8.25 -10.30 -35.27
N ASN A 116 6.96 -10.24 -35.58
CA ASN A 116 5.97 -11.23 -35.17
C ASN A 116 4.93 -11.40 -36.28
N SER A 117 5.18 -12.33 -37.19
CA SER A 117 4.26 -12.65 -38.29
C SER A 117 2.93 -13.25 -37.81
N LEU A 118 2.90 -13.76 -36.56
CA LEU A 118 1.70 -14.28 -35.89
C LEU A 118 0.99 -13.22 -35.04
N GLY A 119 1.39 -11.95 -35.17
CA GLY A 119 0.79 -10.83 -34.47
C GLY A 119 -0.72 -10.72 -34.65
N ARG A 120 -1.40 -10.33 -33.58
CA ARG A 120 -2.84 -10.07 -33.52
C ARG A 120 -3.13 -8.73 -32.86
N ARG A 121 -4.36 -8.26 -33.05
CA ARG A 121 -4.86 -7.02 -32.48
C ARG A 121 -6.27 -7.20 -31.90
N ALA A 122 -6.49 -6.58 -30.75
CA ALA A 122 -7.75 -6.48 -30.05
C ALA A 122 -7.70 -5.30 -29.05
N ASN A 123 -8.82 -5.00 -28.40
CA ASN A 123 -8.85 -4.07 -27.27
C ASN A 123 -8.06 -4.63 -26.09
N LEU A 124 -7.47 -3.75 -25.26
CA LEU A 124 -6.63 -4.14 -24.12
C LEU A 124 -7.33 -5.15 -23.19
N GLU A 125 -8.62 -4.95 -22.90
CA GLU A 125 -9.45 -5.83 -22.08
C GLU A 125 -9.49 -7.29 -22.56
N VAL A 126 -9.23 -7.55 -23.84
CA VAL A 126 -9.26 -8.91 -24.42
C VAL A 126 -8.01 -9.70 -24.06
N PHE A 127 -6.85 -9.03 -23.95
CA PHE A 127 -5.56 -9.70 -23.84
C PHE A 127 -4.72 -9.28 -22.64
N ALA A 128 -5.15 -8.30 -21.83
CA ALA A 128 -4.42 -7.84 -20.65
C ALA A 128 -4.12 -8.99 -19.68
N ALA A 129 -5.13 -9.76 -19.28
CA ALA A 129 -4.98 -10.91 -18.40
C ALA A 129 -4.05 -11.99 -18.97
N LEU A 130 -4.10 -12.22 -20.30
CA LEU A 130 -3.17 -13.11 -20.99
C LEU A 130 -1.73 -12.59 -20.89
N CYS A 131 -1.52 -11.30 -21.16
CA CYS A 131 -0.21 -10.66 -21.12
C CYS A 131 0.41 -10.68 -19.73
N GLU A 132 -0.40 -10.38 -18.71
CA GLU A 132 0.01 -10.47 -17.31
C GLU A 132 0.36 -11.92 -16.94
N ARG A 133 -0.50 -12.89 -17.29
CA ARG A 133 -0.28 -14.29 -16.94
C ARG A 133 0.95 -14.89 -17.60
N HIS A 134 1.17 -14.66 -18.90
CA HIS A 134 2.36 -15.23 -19.56
C HIS A 134 3.65 -14.56 -19.05
N THR A 135 3.60 -13.28 -18.65
CA THR A 135 4.75 -12.60 -18.04
C THR A 135 5.05 -13.21 -16.66
N PHE A 136 4.00 -13.46 -15.87
CA PHE A 136 4.13 -14.18 -14.60
C PHE A 136 4.76 -15.57 -14.78
N GLU A 137 4.24 -16.39 -15.70
CA GLU A 137 4.77 -17.73 -15.95
C GLU A 137 6.18 -17.72 -16.56
N LYS A 138 6.50 -16.76 -17.44
CA LYS A 138 7.81 -16.68 -18.09
C LYS A 138 8.91 -16.14 -17.19
N GLU A 139 8.60 -15.11 -16.40
CA GLU A 139 9.60 -14.32 -15.69
C GLU A 139 9.53 -14.53 -14.17
N LEU A 140 8.33 -14.44 -13.58
CA LEU A 140 8.18 -14.45 -12.13
C LEU A 140 8.25 -15.85 -11.52
N VAL A 141 7.64 -16.85 -12.14
CA VAL A 141 7.67 -18.24 -11.64
C VAL A 141 9.10 -18.80 -11.60
N PRO A 142 9.92 -18.73 -12.69
CA PRO A 142 11.30 -19.21 -12.63
C PRO A 142 12.15 -18.44 -11.62
N LYS A 143 11.94 -17.12 -11.50
CA LYS A 143 12.61 -16.30 -10.49
C LYS A 143 12.26 -16.75 -9.07
N ALA A 144 10.99 -17.03 -8.81
CA ALA A 144 10.53 -17.50 -7.50
C ALA A 144 11.19 -18.84 -7.13
N VAL A 145 11.20 -19.80 -8.06
CA VAL A 145 11.86 -21.10 -7.88
C VAL A 145 13.36 -20.92 -7.63
N ALA A 146 14.04 -20.08 -8.41
CA ALA A 146 15.47 -19.82 -8.23
C ALA A 146 15.81 -19.16 -6.88
N ASN A 147 14.89 -18.37 -6.31
CA ASN A 147 15.05 -17.76 -5.00
C ASN A 147 14.47 -18.60 -3.84
N GLY A 148 13.92 -19.78 -4.14
CA GLY A 148 13.29 -20.66 -3.14
C GLY A 148 12.00 -20.12 -2.54
N TRP A 149 11.27 -19.23 -3.22
CA TRP A 149 9.98 -18.75 -2.74
C TRP A 149 8.90 -19.83 -2.82
N PRO A 150 7.96 -19.90 -1.87
CA PRO A 150 6.95 -20.96 -1.83
C PRO A 150 6.03 -20.91 -3.05
N THR A 151 5.84 -22.05 -3.71
CA THR A 151 4.83 -22.25 -4.77
C THR A 151 3.48 -22.73 -4.21
N SER A 152 3.44 -23.11 -2.94
CA SER A 152 2.22 -23.50 -2.23
C SER A 152 2.38 -23.14 -0.76
N ILE A 153 1.33 -22.62 -0.14
CA ILE A 153 1.34 -22.19 1.26
C ILE A 153 0.22 -22.91 2.02
N ASP A 154 0.57 -23.48 3.18
CA ASP A 154 -0.42 -23.95 4.15
C ASP A 154 -0.93 -22.77 4.98
N TRP A 155 -2.08 -22.23 4.58
CA TRP A 155 -2.69 -21.06 5.23
C TRP A 155 -3.11 -21.32 6.69
N ALA A 156 -3.41 -22.57 7.05
CA ALA A 156 -3.72 -22.90 8.44
C ALA A 156 -2.47 -22.75 9.33
N SER A 157 -1.32 -23.20 8.83
CA SER A 157 -0.02 -22.98 9.48
C SER A 157 0.33 -21.49 9.57
N VAL A 158 0.11 -20.71 8.51
CA VAL A 158 0.33 -19.25 8.54
C VAL A 158 -0.45 -18.59 9.68
N LYS A 159 -1.74 -18.90 9.83
CA LYS A 159 -2.56 -18.39 10.92
C LYS A 159 -1.97 -18.71 12.30
N ALA A 160 -1.53 -19.96 12.52
CA ALA A 160 -0.92 -20.38 13.78
C ALA A 160 0.41 -19.66 14.06
N ARG A 161 1.25 -19.50 13.04
CA ARG A 161 2.53 -18.78 13.15
C ARG A 161 2.34 -17.30 13.45
N VAL A 162 1.38 -16.64 12.80
CA VAL A 162 1.02 -15.24 13.13
C VAL A 162 0.53 -15.13 14.57
N MET A 163 -0.26 -16.09 15.06
CA MET A 163 -0.65 -16.11 16.48
C MET A 163 0.53 -16.25 17.44
N ALA A 164 1.55 -17.03 17.07
CA ALA A 164 2.77 -17.17 17.87
C ALA A 164 3.54 -15.84 17.99
N LEU A 165 3.35 -14.92 17.05
CA LEU A 165 3.93 -13.56 17.08
C LEU A 165 3.15 -12.58 17.97
N HIS A 166 2.14 -13.02 18.72
CA HIS A 166 1.32 -12.13 19.58
C HIS A 166 2.16 -11.24 20.51
N GLY A 167 3.17 -11.81 21.17
CA GLY A 167 4.09 -11.07 22.05
C GLY A 167 4.81 -9.93 21.34
N PRO A 168 5.70 -10.23 20.37
CA PRO A 168 6.48 -9.19 19.69
C PRO A 168 5.63 -8.17 18.92
N LEU A 169 4.50 -8.57 18.33
CA LEU A 169 3.59 -7.62 17.67
C LEU A 169 2.83 -6.76 18.69
N GLY A 170 2.46 -7.34 19.83
CA GLY A 170 1.89 -6.63 20.96
C GLY A 170 2.86 -5.59 21.53
N ASP A 171 4.15 -5.91 21.61
CA ASP A 171 5.17 -4.96 22.08
C ASP A 171 5.23 -3.71 21.19
N ILE A 172 5.13 -3.88 19.86
CA ILE A 172 5.04 -2.76 18.91
C ILE A 172 3.73 -1.97 19.09
N LEU A 173 2.61 -2.68 19.27
CA LEU A 173 1.30 -2.04 19.44
C LEU A 173 1.24 -1.17 20.71
N HIS A 174 1.77 -1.66 21.84
CA HIS A 174 1.69 -0.99 23.13
C HIS A 174 2.84 -0.02 23.39
N ASP A 175 3.91 -0.03 22.58
CA ASP A 175 5.01 0.93 22.70
C ASP A 175 4.52 2.35 22.39
N GLN A 176 4.42 3.19 23.41
CA GLN A 176 3.93 4.55 23.22
C GLN A 176 5.00 5.50 22.67
N GLY A 177 6.26 5.07 22.56
CA GLY A 177 7.40 5.93 22.34
C GLY A 177 7.55 6.92 23.50
N ARG A 178 8.71 7.03 24.14
CA ARG A 178 8.87 8.08 25.15
C ARG A 178 8.71 9.46 24.50
N ARG A 179 7.56 10.10 24.69
CA ARG A 179 7.36 11.52 24.43
C ARG A 179 8.40 12.28 25.24
N ILE A 180 9.28 13.01 24.55
CA ILE A 180 10.22 13.93 25.18
C ILE A 180 9.40 14.89 26.04
N ALA A 181 9.53 14.79 27.35
CA ALA A 181 9.15 15.86 28.24
C ALA A 181 10.15 16.99 27.99
N TYR A 182 9.67 18.14 27.50
CA TYR A 182 10.47 19.36 27.52
C TYR A 182 10.80 19.67 28.98
N GLY A 183 12.00 19.25 29.41
CA GLY A 183 12.60 19.70 30.66
C GLY A 183 12.85 21.20 30.55
N GLY A 184 12.38 21.96 31.54
CA GLY A 184 12.55 23.40 31.56
C GLY A 184 14.00 23.83 31.34
N ALA A 185 14.19 24.72 30.37
CA ALA A 185 15.23 25.73 30.16
C ALA A 185 16.74 25.42 30.39
N THR A 186 17.19 24.29 30.91
CA THR A 186 18.61 24.15 31.32
C THR A 186 19.27 22.79 31.04
N THR A 187 18.61 21.83 30.40
CA THR A 187 19.30 20.60 29.97
C THR A 187 18.64 20.01 28.73
N PHE A 188 19.29 20.14 27.58
CA PHE A 188 18.93 19.40 26.37
C PHE A 188 19.49 17.98 26.50
N HIS A 189 18.72 17.07 27.11
CA HIS A 189 18.98 15.64 27.00
C HIS A 189 18.18 15.09 25.83
N GLU A 190 18.82 14.96 24.67
CA GLU A 190 18.29 14.20 23.53
C GLU A 190 18.22 12.74 23.96
N THR A 191 17.06 12.33 24.48
CA THR A 191 16.88 10.97 24.97
C THR A 191 16.51 10.12 23.76
N PHE A 192 17.42 9.28 23.30
CA PHE A 192 17.17 8.30 22.24
C PHE A 192 15.87 7.55 22.56
N VAL A 193 14.87 7.72 21.70
CA VAL A 193 13.63 6.95 21.77
C VAL A 193 14.02 5.51 21.48
N THR A 194 14.08 4.70 22.54
CA THR A 194 14.34 3.27 22.48
C THR A 194 13.03 2.55 22.72
N GLY A 195 12.70 1.59 21.86
CA GLY A 195 11.45 0.84 21.98
C GLY A 195 11.16 -0.04 20.77
N PRO A 196 10.27 -1.05 20.91
CA PRO A 196 9.86 -1.96 19.85
C PRO A 196 9.45 -1.27 18.54
N ARG A 197 8.78 -0.11 18.60
CA ARG A 197 8.43 0.66 17.39
C ARG A 197 9.63 1.19 16.64
N MET A 198 10.66 1.61 17.38
CA MET A 198 11.90 2.10 16.77
C MET A 198 12.73 0.98 16.16
N GLU A 199 12.47 -0.28 16.48
CA GLU A 199 13.07 -1.44 15.79
C GLU A 199 12.25 -1.92 14.59
N CYS A 200 11.00 -1.46 14.45
CA CYS A 200 10.12 -1.81 13.35
C CYS A 200 10.35 -0.86 12.17
N VAL A 201 10.92 -1.38 11.08
CA VAL A 201 11.19 -0.58 9.86
C VAL A 201 9.90 0.03 9.29
N PHE A 202 8.79 -0.70 9.35
CA PHE A 202 7.50 -0.23 8.84
C PHE A 202 6.95 0.94 9.65
N TRP A 203 7.16 0.95 10.97
CA TRP A 203 6.81 2.11 11.80
C TRP A 203 7.67 3.32 11.41
N GLN A 204 8.99 3.15 11.30
CA GLN A 204 9.91 4.23 10.93
C GLN A 204 9.55 4.86 9.58
N GLU A 205 9.27 4.03 8.56
CA GLU A 205 8.89 4.50 7.24
C GLU A 205 7.58 5.31 7.27
N VAL A 206 6.58 4.81 8.00
CA VAL A 206 5.28 5.46 8.13
C VAL A 206 5.40 6.78 8.91
N VAL A 207 6.22 6.84 9.96
CA VAL A 207 6.49 8.09 10.70
C VAL A 207 7.23 9.10 9.83
N ALA A 208 8.25 8.69 9.07
CA ALA A 208 8.96 9.57 8.15
C ALA A 208 8.01 10.17 7.09
N GLU A 209 7.06 9.37 6.58
CA GLU A 209 6.02 9.87 5.68
C GLU A 209 5.10 10.90 6.34
N LEU A 210 4.70 10.67 7.60
CA LEU A 210 3.89 11.61 8.35
C LEU A 210 4.61 12.95 8.57
N GLU A 211 5.91 12.91 8.87
CA GLU A 211 6.74 14.10 9.05
C GLU A 211 6.89 14.88 7.74
N MET A 212 7.11 14.17 6.62
CA MET A 212 7.31 14.80 5.32
C MET A 212 6.02 15.38 4.71
N TYR A 213 4.90 14.65 4.79
CA TYR A 213 3.69 14.97 4.04
C TYR A 213 2.50 15.37 4.90
N GLY A 214 2.57 15.14 6.21
CA GLY A 214 1.48 15.35 7.16
C GLY A 214 0.41 14.25 7.10
N SER A 215 -0.23 14.00 8.25
CA SER A 215 -1.24 12.94 8.43
C SER A 215 -2.33 12.90 7.37
N ARG A 216 -2.86 14.06 6.93
CA ARG A 216 -3.92 14.10 5.92
C ARG A 216 -3.50 13.55 4.55
N ARG A 217 -2.25 13.73 4.14
CA ARG A 217 -1.77 13.24 2.83
C ARG A 217 -1.43 11.75 2.89
N VAL A 218 -0.84 11.31 4.00
CA VAL A 218 -0.48 9.89 4.22
C VAL A 218 -1.72 9.01 4.34
N SER A 219 -2.74 9.43 5.08
CA SER A 219 -4.01 8.69 5.20
C SER A 219 -4.91 8.81 3.96
N GLY A 220 -4.65 9.77 3.06
CA GLY A 220 -5.40 9.93 1.82
C GLY A 220 -5.08 8.84 0.79
N ILE A 221 -5.98 8.62 -0.18
CA ILE A 221 -5.87 7.57 -1.22
C ILE A 221 -4.51 7.58 -1.93
N GLY A 222 -3.99 8.78 -2.25
CA GLY A 222 -2.67 8.92 -2.88
C GLY A 222 -1.50 8.47 -2.00
N GLY A 223 -1.56 8.72 -0.69
CA GLY A 223 -0.54 8.25 0.27
C GLY A 223 -0.62 6.74 0.48
N GLN A 224 -1.82 6.17 0.53
CA GLN A 224 -2.00 4.73 0.61
C GLN A 224 -1.45 4.03 -0.65
N TYR A 225 -1.68 4.61 -1.83
CA TYR A 225 -1.16 4.07 -3.09
C TYR A 225 0.37 4.13 -3.17
N ALA A 226 0.98 5.22 -2.69
CA ALA A 226 2.44 5.40 -2.70
C ALA A 226 3.18 4.51 -1.68
N SER A 227 2.50 4.05 -0.63
CA SER A 227 3.04 3.12 0.38
C SER A 227 2.67 1.66 0.09
N PHE A 228 1.65 1.41 -0.75
CA PHE A 228 1.08 0.08 -0.97
C PHE A 228 2.11 -1.00 -1.32
N SER A 229 3.02 -0.73 -2.25
CA SER A 229 4.03 -1.71 -2.68
C SER A 229 5.06 -2.04 -1.58
N ARG A 230 5.26 -1.13 -0.62
CA ARG A 230 6.22 -1.29 0.49
C ARG A 230 5.64 -2.04 1.68
N THR A 231 4.31 -2.05 1.82
CA THR A 231 3.59 -2.73 2.91
C THR A 231 3.00 -4.07 2.52
N GLN A 232 3.18 -4.52 1.27
CA GLN A 232 2.74 -5.85 0.84
C GLN A 232 3.51 -6.96 1.57
N PRO A 233 2.87 -8.11 1.86
CA PRO A 233 3.48 -9.20 2.61
C PRO A 233 4.43 -10.07 1.76
N GLY A 234 4.95 -9.56 0.64
CA GLY A 234 5.85 -10.27 -0.27
C GLY A 234 5.20 -11.48 -0.94
N TYR A 235 5.90 -12.63 -0.97
CA TYR A 235 5.41 -13.85 -1.61
C TYR A 235 4.14 -14.42 -0.98
N TYR A 236 3.70 -13.93 0.20
CA TYR A 236 2.43 -14.30 0.80
C TYR A 236 1.20 -13.72 0.06
N GLY A 237 1.40 -12.67 -0.76
CA GLY A 237 0.36 -12.15 -1.64
C GLY A 237 -0.89 -11.58 -0.94
N GLY A 238 -1.98 -11.46 -1.70
CA GLY A 238 -3.25 -10.92 -1.22
C GLY A 238 -3.92 -11.82 -0.16
N LEU A 239 -3.91 -13.13 -0.39
CA LEU A 239 -4.46 -14.10 0.57
C LEU A 239 -3.70 -14.05 1.90
N GLY A 240 -2.37 -13.94 1.86
CA GLY A 240 -1.57 -13.78 3.06
C GLY A 240 -1.89 -12.50 3.83
N ALA A 241 -2.08 -11.38 3.12
CA ALA A 241 -2.50 -10.13 3.75
C ALA A 241 -3.84 -10.28 4.48
N ILE A 242 -4.80 -11.00 3.90
CA ILE A 242 -6.11 -11.27 4.51
C ILE A 242 -5.96 -12.14 5.75
N VAL A 243 -5.28 -13.29 5.64
CA VAL A 243 -5.08 -14.22 6.76
C VAL A 243 -4.36 -13.54 7.92
N MET A 244 -3.31 -12.77 7.64
CA MET A 244 -2.58 -12.01 8.65
C MET A 244 -3.48 -10.96 9.31
N SER A 245 -4.20 -10.17 8.51
CA SER A 245 -5.09 -9.11 9.02
C SER A 245 -6.19 -9.69 9.90
N GLU A 246 -6.88 -10.73 9.45
CA GLU A 246 -7.94 -11.39 10.22
C GLU A 246 -7.41 -11.92 11.54
N THR A 247 -6.25 -12.57 11.52
CA THR A 247 -5.59 -13.09 12.72
C THR A 247 -5.21 -11.95 13.67
N LEU A 248 -4.71 -10.82 13.15
CA LEU A 248 -4.37 -9.65 13.95
C LEU A 248 -5.61 -8.99 14.58
N TYR A 249 -6.74 -8.94 13.89
CA TYR A 249 -8.00 -8.45 14.48
C TYR A 249 -8.55 -9.38 15.56
N MET A 250 -8.30 -10.69 15.46
CA MET A 250 -8.64 -11.65 16.52
C MET A 250 -7.77 -11.44 17.76
N MET A 251 -6.47 -11.18 17.58
CA MET A 251 -5.51 -10.95 18.68
C MET A 251 -5.66 -9.57 19.33
N PHE A 252 -5.96 -8.54 18.54
CA PHE A 252 -6.06 -7.15 18.98
C PHE A 252 -7.43 -6.54 18.64
N PRO A 253 -8.53 -6.98 19.28
CA PRO A 253 -9.86 -6.45 19.01
C PRO A 253 -9.98 -4.94 19.28
N ALA A 254 -10.77 -4.23 18.46
CA ALA A 254 -11.01 -2.79 18.63
C ALA A 254 -11.58 -2.39 20.01
N LYS A 255 -12.20 -3.34 20.73
CA LYS A 255 -12.74 -3.12 22.08
C LYS A 255 -11.66 -3.10 23.16
N THR A 256 -10.53 -3.75 22.93
CA THR A 256 -9.42 -3.87 23.90
C THR A 256 -8.29 -2.90 23.59
N VAL A 257 -8.11 -2.54 22.32
CA VAL A 257 -7.10 -1.56 21.90
C VAL A 257 -7.57 -0.14 22.19
N SER A 258 -6.77 0.61 22.94
CA SER A 258 -7.05 2.02 23.19
C SER A 258 -6.62 2.91 22.02
N SER A 259 -7.42 3.93 21.69
CA SER A 259 -7.13 4.87 20.59
C SER A 259 -5.74 5.49 20.67
N HIS A 260 -5.30 5.86 21.87
CA HIS A 260 -4.00 6.52 22.08
C HIS A 260 -2.79 5.61 21.78
N TRP A 261 -2.98 4.29 21.68
CA TRP A 261 -1.90 3.40 21.25
C TRP A 261 -1.66 3.51 19.75
N VAL A 262 -2.71 3.61 18.95
CA VAL A 262 -2.60 3.57 17.48
C VAL A 262 -2.54 4.94 16.83
N GLU A 263 -2.72 6.02 17.60
CA GLU A 263 -2.60 7.39 17.10
C GLU A 263 -1.23 7.65 16.40
N PRO A 264 -1.23 8.42 15.29
CA PRO A 264 -2.35 9.14 14.68
C PRO A 264 -3.22 8.29 13.72
N PHE A 265 -3.02 6.98 13.68
CA PHE A 265 -3.73 6.06 12.80
C PHE A 265 -5.01 5.52 13.41
N SER A 266 -5.92 5.04 12.57
CA SER A 266 -6.92 4.07 12.98
C SER A 266 -6.28 2.71 13.26
N LEU A 267 -6.95 1.85 14.05
CA LEU A 267 -6.49 0.47 14.27
C LEU A 267 -6.30 -0.29 12.95
N GLN A 268 -7.19 -0.08 11.98
CA GLN A 268 -7.10 -0.69 10.66
C GLN A 268 -5.83 -0.27 9.91
N GLU A 269 -5.53 1.03 9.91
CA GLU A 269 -4.30 1.54 9.28
C GLU A 269 -3.06 1.05 10.01
N PHE A 270 -3.09 0.99 11.34
CA PHE A 270 -1.97 0.49 12.13
C PHE A 270 -1.69 -0.98 11.83
N ILE A 271 -2.74 -1.81 11.81
CA ILE A 271 -2.61 -3.23 11.45
C ILE A 271 -2.10 -3.38 10.01
N GLY A 272 -2.73 -2.72 9.04
CA GLY A 272 -2.41 -2.92 7.62
C GLY A 272 -1.05 -2.36 7.20
N ARG A 273 -0.59 -1.25 7.79
CA ARG A 273 0.68 -0.60 7.40
C ARG A 273 1.87 -1.03 8.23
N ILE A 274 1.66 -1.53 9.44
CA ILE A 274 2.74 -1.83 10.39
C ILE A 274 2.70 -3.31 10.74
N LEU A 275 1.62 -3.80 11.36
CA LEU A 275 1.63 -5.15 11.93
C LEU A 275 1.58 -6.27 10.88
N VAL A 276 0.85 -6.09 9.78
CA VAL A 276 0.82 -7.05 8.66
C VAL A 276 2.19 -7.19 8.00
N PRO A 277 2.86 -6.11 7.53
CA PRO A 277 4.19 -6.26 6.94
C PRO A 277 5.25 -6.70 7.96
N GLU A 278 5.13 -6.33 9.24
CA GLU A 278 6.01 -6.84 10.30
C GLU A 278 5.84 -8.35 10.51
N ALA A 279 4.59 -8.83 10.56
CA ALA A 279 4.30 -10.26 10.65
C ALA A 279 4.84 -11.00 9.43
N ALA A 280 4.58 -10.51 8.21
CA ALA A 280 5.07 -11.10 6.98
C ALA A 280 6.60 -11.20 6.96
N MET A 281 7.30 -10.12 7.33
CA MET A 281 8.76 -10.10 7.42
C MET A 281 9.28 -11.16 8.41
N ARG A 282 8.66 -11.31 9.57
CA ARG A 282 9.04 -12.33 10.57
C ARG A 282 8.79 -13.76 10.08
N LEU A 283 7.67 -14.00 9.39
CA LEU A 283 7.43 -15.31 8.78
C LEU A 283 8.45 -15.62 7.69
N ILE A 284 8.84 -14.62 6.89
CA ILE A 284 9.90 -14.77 5.89
C ILE A 284 11.24 -15.10 6.55
N MET A 285 11.57 -14.48 7.68
CA MET A 285 12.77 -14.83 8.45
C MET A 285 12.73 -16.29 8.89
N GLU A 286 11.61 -16.74 9.45
CA GLU A 286 11.42 -18.13 9.87
C GLU A 286 11.55 -19.11 8.68
N ASP A 287 10.92 -18.80 7.54
CA ASP A 287 10.95 -19.65 6.34
C ASP A 287 12.37 -19.78 5.76
N MET A 288 13.17 -18.72 5.91
CA MET A 288 14.57 -18.69 5.47
C MET A 288 15.55 -19.20 6.54
N GLY A 289 15.07 -19.62 7.72
CA GLY A 289 15.91 -20.06 8.83
C GLY A 289 16.84 -18.97 9.36
N LEU A 290 16.43 -17.70 9.27
CA LEU A 290 17.21 -16.55 9.71
C LEU A 290 16.98 -16.28 11.21
N ASP A 291 18.07 -15.98 11.93
CA ASP A 291 17.97 -15.60 13.35
C ASP A 291 17.38 -14.18 13.48
N GLY A 292 16.31 -14.07 14.28
CA GLY A 292 15.62 -12.83 14.63
C GLY A 292 16.44 -11.83 15.44
N SER A 293 17.53 -12.29 16.06
CA SER A 293 18.40 -11.45 16.90
C SER A 293 19.37 -10.57 16.10
N ASP A 294 19.63 -10.91 14.84
CA ASP A 294 20.54 -10.18 13.96
C ASP A 294 19.79 -9.15 13.09
N ALA A 295 20.20 -7.88 13.19
CA ALA A 295 19.65 -6.81 12.37
C ALA A 295 19.90 -7.00 10.87
N GLY A 296 21.02 -7.64 10.49
CA GLY A 296 21.32 -7.96 9.09
C GLY A 296 20.30 -8.94 8.49
N ASN A 297 19.85 -9.90 9.29
CA ASN A 297 18.84 -10.88 8.89
C ASN A 297 17.45 -10.24 8.69
N LYS A 298 17.06 -9.29 9.55
CA LYS A 298 15.83 -8.51 9.35
C LYS A 298 15.87 -7.74 8.02
N GLY A 299 17.01 -7.11 7.70
CA GLY A 299 17.23 -6.42 6.44
C GLY A 299 17.05 -7.35 5.23
N LYS A 300 17.66 -8.54 5.28
CA LYS A 300 17.54 -9.56 4.23
C LYS A 300 16.09 -10.04 4.03
N ALA A 301 15.34 -10.23 5.12
CA ALA A 301 13.93 -10.62 5.02
C ALA A 301 13.06 -9.51 4.39
N ILE A 302 13.33 -8.23 4.70
CA ILE A 302 12.65 -7.10 4.07
C ILE A 302 12.96 -7.05 2.56
N GLU A 303 14.23 -7.27 2.17
CA GLU A 303 14.61 -7.35 0.76
C GLU A 303 13.85 -8.45 0.03
N VAL A 304 13.78 -9.65 0.62
CA VAL A 304 13.01 -10.77 0.05
C VAL A 304 11.54 -10.44 -0.02
N MET A 305 10.95 -9.88 1.03
CA MET A 305 9.54 -9.45 1.06
C MET A 305 9.25 -8.51 -0.11
N ARG A 306 10.03 -7.45 -0.27
CA ARG A 306 9.84 -6.46 -1.34
C ARG A 306 10.09 -7.03 -2.74
N ALA A 307 11.13 -7.86 -2.88
CA ALA A 307 11.47 -8.47 -4.16
C ALA A 307 10.42 -9.48 -4.63
N SER A 308 9.68 -10.07 -3.70
CA SER A 308 8.67 -11.11 -3.95
C SER A 308 7.23 -10.61 -4.01
N THR A 309 6.98 -9.31 -3.79
CA THR A 309 5.64 -8.71 -3.84
C THR A 309 4.90 -9.03 -5.13
N SER A 310 5.50 -8.75 -6.30
CA SER A 310 4.83 -9.01 -7.59
C SER A 310 4.53 -10.49 -7.77
N TYR A 311 5.41 -11.38 -7.33
CA TYR A 311 5.16 -12.81 -7.39
C TYR A 311 3.97 -13.21 -6.50
N GLY A 312 3.96 -12.79 -5.24
CA GLY A 312 2.87 -13.10 -4.30
C GLY A 312 1.51 -12.58 -4.76
N SER A 313 1.45 -11.36 -5.31
CA SER A 313 0.20 -10.78 -5.82
C SER A 313 -0.43 -11.57 -6.97
N TYR A 314 0.38 -12.26 -7.78
CA TYR A 314 -0.13 -13.12 -8.87
C TYR A 314 -0.36 -14.57 -8.41
N MET A 315 0.54 -15.11 -7.57
CA MET A 315 0.49 -16.51 -7.15
C MET A 315 -0.61 -16.77 -6.12
N PHE A 316 -0.83 -15.82 -5.22
CA PHE A 316 -1.80 -15.90 -4.12
C PHE A 316 -2.68 -14.66 -4.09
N ALA A 317 -3.31 -14.38 -5.22
CA ALA A 317 -4.29 -13.31 -5.37
C ALA A 317 -5.52 -13.56 -4.49
N ASP A 318 -6.13 -12.49 -3.97
CA ASP A 318 -7.44 -12.56 -3.34
C ASP A 318 -8.51 -12.65 -4.43
N ASP A 319 -9.01 -13.86 -4.72
CA ASP A 319 -10.06 -14.11 -5.71
C ASP A 319 -11.47 -13.68 -5.21
N SER A 320 -11.56 -12.60 -4.43
CA SER A 320 -12.85 -12.00 -4.04
C SER A 320 -13.60 -11.33 -5.22
N SER A 321 -13.02 -11.33 -6.42
CA SER A 321 -13.62 -10.76 -7.65
C SER A 321 -14.26 -11.77 -8.60
N HIS A 322 -14.42 -13.04 -8.22
CA HIS A 322 -14.97 -14.08 -9.11
C HIS A 322 -16.47 -14.44 -8.92
N ASP A 323 -17.25 -13.64 -8.18
CA ASP A 323 -18.70 -13.86 -7.98
C ASP A 323 -19.58 -12.64 -8.37
N LEU A 324 -19.37 -12.09 -9.56
CA LEU A 324 -20.33 -11.15 -10.19
C LEU A 324 -20.69 -11.59 -11.62
N SER A 325 -21.06 -12.85 -11.79
CA SER A 325 -21.93 -13.28 -12.90
C SER A 325 -22.48 -14.68 -12.63
N SER A 326 -23.60 -14.75 -11.92
CA SER A 326 -24.59 -15.81 -12.04
C SER A 326 -25.95 -15.15 -12.22
#